data_AF-U4QB68-F1
#
_entry.id   AF-U4QB68-F1
#
_cell.length_a   1.000
_cell.length_b   1.000
_cell.length_c   1.000
_cell.angle_alpha   90.00
_cell.angle_beta   90.00
_cell.angle_gamma   90.00
#
_symmetry.space_group_name_H-M   'P 1'
#
loop_
_entity.id
_entity.type
_entity.pdbx_description
1 polymer ?
#
loop_
_entity_poly.entity_id
_entity_poly.type
_entity_poly.pdbx_seq_one_letter_code
_entity_poly.pdbx_strand_id
1 'polypeptide(L)'
;MIEVTVDFMLLKRKMKSKDLAKAIGITPANLSILKTGKAHGVRFDTLSKICEALDCQPGDLLKYVPDDEGKKMKNKNEFSALKLFISMLIAWAIVFVGAWASKGFSADFFAMPRFTIVLVVSVAGAIIIGPAIYGFLYIGRRHDK
;
A
#
# COMPACT_ATOMS: atom_id res chain seq x y z
N MET A 1 -20.64 -13.58 6.53
CA MET A 1 -20.31 -12.44 7.43
C MET A 1 -20.85 -11.10 6.93
N ILE A 2 -21.12 -10.13 7.82
CA ILE A 2 -21.47 -8.74 7.43
C ILE A 2 -20.19 -7.91 7.41
N GLU A 3 -19.95 -7.19 6.31
CA GLU A 3 -18.87 -6.22 6.15
C GLU A 3 -19.41 -4.79 6.13
N VAL A 4 -18.62 -3.87 6.69
CA VAL A 4 -18.94 -2.43 6.71
C VAL A 4 -17.96 -1.70 5.79
N THR A 5 -18.46 -0.99 4.78
CA THR A 5 -17.65 -0.39 3.70
C THR A 5 -17.71 1.15 3.70
N VAL A 6 -17.22 1.78 4.77
CA VAL A 6 -17.22 3.27 4.89
C VAL A 6 -16.28 3.94 3.88
N ASP A 7 -15.20 3.25 3.48
CA ASP A 7 -14.19 3.76 2.55
C ASP A 7 -14.76 4.16 1.19
N PHE A 8 -15.71 3.38 0.68
CA PHE A 8 -16.32 3.64 -0.63
C PHE A 8 -17.14 4.93 -0.61
N MET A 9 -17.88 5.18 0.48
CA MET A 9 -18.70 6.37 0.63
C MET A 9 -17.85 7.64 0.87
N LEU A 10 -16.73 7.51 1.59
CA LEU A 10 -15.75 8.59 1.72
C LEU A 10 -15.17 9.03 0.37
N LEU A 11 -14.82 8.06 -0.49
CA LEU A 11 -14.33 8.31 -1.85
C LEU A 11 -15.38 9.00 -2.71
N LYS A 12 -16.61 8.49 -2.71
CA LYS A 12 -17.75 9.03 -3.47
C LYS A 12 -18.05 10.49 -3.12
N ARG A 13 -17.92 10.85 -1.84
CA ARG A 13 -18.18 12.22 -1.33
C ARG A 13 -16.93 13.10 -1.24
N LYS A 14 -15.76 12.62 -1.68
CA LYS A 14 -14.45 13.32 -1.55
C LYS A 14 -14.15 13.81 -0.13
N MET A 15 -14.66 13.11 0.89
CA MET A 15 -14.47 13.46 2.29
C MET A 15 -13.27 12.71 2.87
N LYS A 16 -12.45 13.37 3.70
CA LYS A 16 -11.34 12.71 4.37
C LYS A 16 -11.86 11.98 5.62
N SER A 17 -11.25 10.84 5.93
CA SER A 17 -11.57 10.08 7.15
C SER A 17 -11.41 10.90 8.42
N LYS A 18 -10.38 11.75 8.51
CA LYS A 18 -10.19 12.64 9.67
C LYS A 18 -11.36 13.61 9.89
N ASP A 19 -11.95 14.10 8.80
CA ASP A 19 -13.06 15.05 8.86
C ASP A 19 -14.36 14.33 9.24
N LEU A 20 -14.57 13.12 8.71
CA LEU A 20 -15.68 12.28 9.14
C LEU A 20 -15.58 11.97 10.64
N ALA A 21 -14.42 11.54 11.14
CA ALA A 21 -14.20 11.24 12.57
C ALA A 21 -14.60 12.40 13.48
N LYS A 22 -14.26 13.64 13.08
CA LYS A 22 -14.64 14.86 13.79
C LYS A 22 -16.16 15.07 13.76
N ALA A 23 -16.79 14.90 12.60
CA ALA A 23 -18.23 15.11 12.44
C ALA A 23 -19.08 14.15 13.29
N ILE A 24 -18.68 12.88 13.39
CA ILE A 24 -19.42 11.85 14.13
C ILE A 24 -18.97 11.71 15.60
N GLY A 25 -17.93 12.43 16.02
CA GLY A 25 -17.45 12.45 17.40
C GLY A 25 -16.77 11.17 17.88
N ILE A 26 -16.13 10.39 17.00
CA ILE A 26 -15.30 9.24 17.40
C ILE A 26 -13.81 9.47 17.14
N THR A 27 -12.98 8.75 17.90
CA THR A 27 -11.53 8.80 17.74
C THR A 27 -11.11 8.32 16.35
N PRO A 28 -10.04 8.89 15.76
CA PRO A 28 -9.53 8.46 14.46
C PRO A 28 -9.06 6.99 14.47
N ALA A 29 -8.70 6.47 15.65
CA ALA A 29 -8.39 5.05 15.85
C ALA A 29 -9.61 4.15 15.59
N ASN A 30 -10.77 4.47 16.18
CA ASN A 30 -12.02 3.72 15.97
C ASN A 30 -12.49 3.82 14.52
N LEU A 31 -12.35 5.00 13.89
CA LEU A 31 -12.71 5.14 12.49
C LEU A 31 -11.83 4.29 11.57
N SER A 32 -10.54 4.12 11.88
CA SER A 32 -9.64 3.26 11.09
C SER A 32 -10.11 1.79 11.06
N ILE A 33 -10.66 1.30 12.17
CA ILE A 33 -11.20 -0.07 12.26
C ILE A 33 -12.46 -0.22 11.39
N LEU A 34 -13.34 0.79 11.41
CA LEU A 34 -14.53 0.85 10.55
C LEU A 34 -14.17 0.95 9.06
N LYS A 35 -13.14 1.76 8.73
CA LYS A 35 -12.61 1.91 7.38
C LYS A 35 -12.08 0.59 6.83
N THR A 36 -11.25 -0.11 7.61
CA THR A 36 -10.59 -1.35 7.17
C THR A 36 -11.50 -2.58 7.08
N GLY A 37 -12.81 -2.46 7.34
CA GLY A 37 -13.74 -3.59 7.33
C GLY A 37 -13.38 -4.65 8.39
N LYS A 38 -12.65 -4.26 9.44
CA LYS A 38 -12.27 -5.11 10.57
C LYS A 38 -13.17 -4.91 11.78
N ALA A 39 -14.13 -3.99 11.68
CA ALA A 39 -15.12 -3.80 12.73
C ALA A 39 -16.04 -5.03 12.80
N HIS A 40 -16.08 -5.65 13.98
CA HIS A 40 -17.00 -6.75 14.28
C HIS A 40 -18.45 -6.28 14.54
N GLY A 41 -18.67 -4.95 14.51
CA GLY A 41 -19.98 -4.32 14.67
C GLY A 41 -19.84 -2.81 14.78
N VAL A 42 -20.94 -2.10 14.49
CA VAL A 42 -21.07 -0.65 14.68
C VAL A 42 -22.33 -0.37 15.49
N ARG A 43 -22.27 0.59 16.43
CA ARG A 43 -23.45 1.02 17.18
C ARG A 43 -24.42 1.74 16.23
N PHE A 44 -25.72 1.49 16.36
CA PHE A 44 -26.73 2.16 15.53
C PHE A 44 -26.69 3.69 15.62
N ASP A 45 -26.37 4.23 16.80
CA ASP A 45 -26.15 5.68 16.99
C ASP A 45 -25.00 6.21 16.13
N THR A 46 -23.88 5.50 16.12
CA THR A 46 -22.71 5.84 15.29
C THR A 46 -23.03 5.68 13.81
N LEU A 47 -23.74 4.61 13.43
CA LEU A 47 -24.16 4.38 12.05
C LEU A 47 -25.07 5.50 11.55
N SER A 48 -26.02 5.96 12.37
CA SER A 48 -26.93 7.06 12.04
C SER A 48 -26.17 8.35 11.78
N LYS A 49 -25.20 8.69 12.65
CA LYS A 49 -24.32 9.86 12.47
C LYS A 49 -23.46 9.76 11.20
N ILE A 50 -23.00 8.55 10.86
CA ILE A 50 -22.24 8.33 9.62
C ILE A 50 -23.16 8.56 8.41
N CYS A 51 -24.37 8.02 8.43
CA CYS A 51 -25.36 8.21 7.37
C CYS A 51 -25.75 9.68 7.19
N GLU A 52 -25.90 10.42 8.29
CA GLU A 52 -26.18 11.86 8.29
C GLU A 52 -25.00 12.66 7.71
N ALA A 53 -23.76 12.34 8.13
CA ALA A 53 -22.57 13.04 7.66
C ALA A 53 -22.22 12.75 6.19
N LEU A 54 -22.54 11.55 5.70
CA LEU A 54 -22.24 11.11 4.32
C LEU A 54 -23.42 11.21 3.37
N ASP A 55 -24.60 11.61 3.87
CA ASP A 55 -25.86 11.64 3.14
C ASP A 55 -26.11 10.30 2.42
N CYS A 56 -26.20 9.23 3.20
CA CYS A 56 -26.36 7.88 2.67
C CYS A 56 -27.32 7.00 3.48
N GLN A 57 -27.69 5.87 2.90
CA GLN A 57 -28.51 4.86 3.56
C GLN A 57 -27.61 3.79 4.19
N PRO A 58 -28.05 3.14 5.30
CA PRO A 58 -27.29 2.07 5.93
C PRO A 58 -27.05 0.87 5.01
N GLY A 59 -27.92 0.65 4.03
CA GLY A 59 -27.74 -0.39 3.00
C GLY A 59 -26.54 -0.14 2.07
N ASP A 60 -26.08 1.12 1.95
CA ASP A 60 -24.88 1.45 1.16
C ASP A 60 -23.59 1.12 1.91
N LEU A 61 -23.67 1.02 3.23
CA LEU A 61 -22.52 0.80 4.11
C LEU A 61 -22.39 -0.66 4.54
N LEU A 62 -23.48 -1.40 4.58
CA LEU A 62 -23.54 -2.77 5.08
C LEU A 62 -23.71 -3.74 3.92
N LYS A 63 -22.74 -4.64 3.74
CA LYS A 63 -22.80 -5.69 2.72
C LYS A 63 -22.75 -7.07 3.39
N TYR A 64 -23.66 -7.95 3.00
CA TYR A 64 -23.55 -9.36 3.32
C TYR A 64 -22.53 -10.02 2.38
N VAL A 65 -21.54 -10.69 2.95
CA VAL A 65 -20.51 -11.45 2.24
C VAL A 65 -20.60 -12.91 2.69
N PRO A 66 -20.82 -13.87 1.77
CA PRO A 66 -20.81 -15.30 2.12
C PRO A 66 -19.43 -15.72 2.64
N ASP A 67 -19.39 -16.67 3.58
CA ASP A 67 -18.16 -17.02 4.32
C ASP A 67 -17.05 -17.62 3.44
N ASP A 68 -17.38 -18.08 2.24
CA ASP A 68 -16.44 -18.61 1.26
C ASP A 68 -15.60 -17.51 0.56
N GLU A 69 -16.07 -16.26 0.55
CA GLU A 69 -15.44 -15.13 -0.14
C GLU A 69 -14.65 -14.18 0.79
N GLY A 70 -15.01 -14.12 2.07
CA GLY A 70 -14.48 -13.15 3.04
C GLY A 70 -12.98 -13.26 3.40
N LYS A 71 -12.30 -14.32 2.95
CA LYS A 71 -10.85 -14.51 3.17
C LYS A 71 -9.96 -13.90 2.08
N LYS A 72 -10.48 -13.50 0.92
CA LYS A 72 -9.66 -13.12 -0.26
C LYS A 72 -9.20 -11.65 -0.28
N MET A 73 -9.77 -10.75 0.54
CA MET A 73 -9.54 -9.30 0.40
C MET A 73 -8.77 -8.57 1.53
N LYS A 74 -8.12 -9.29 2.46
CA LYS A 74 -7.44 -8.64 3.62
C LYS A 74 -5.92 -8.54 3.56
N ASN A 75 -5.28 -8.68 2.39
CA ASN A 75 -3.83 -8.52 2.28
C ASN A 75 -3.43 -7.41 1.30
N LYS A 76 -3.76 -6.15 1.65
CA LYS A 76 -3.18 -4.97 0.99
C LYS A 76 -2.08 -4.33 1.85
N ASN A 77 -1.20 -5.18 2.38
CA ASN A 77 0.14 -4.80 2.84
C ASN A 77 1.23 -5.34 1.90
N GLU A 78 0.87 -5.65 0.65
CA GLU A 78 1.81 -6.21 -0.32
C GLU A 78 2.64 -5.13 -1.01
N PHE A 79 3.28 -4.28 -0.20
CA PHE A 79 4.42 -3.49 -0.63
C PHE A 79 5.57 -3.63 0.38
N SER A 80 5.76 -4.87 0.85
CA SER A 80 6.81 -5.24 1.79
C SER A 80 8.14 -5.59 1.11
N ALA A 81 8.18 -5.73 -0.22
CA ALA A 81 9.42 -6.01 -0.94
C ALA A 81 10.21 -4.73 -1.24
N LEU A 82 9.56 -3.69 -1.80
CA LEU A 82 10.26 -2.48 -2.24
C LEU A 82 10.95 -1.74 -1.07
N LYS A 83 10.34 -1.71 0.12
CA LYS A 83 10.96 -1.08 1.29
C LYS A 83 12.20 -1.82 1.79
N LEU A 84 12.22 -3.15 1.70
CA LEU A 84 13.40 -3.95 2.04
C LEU A 84 14.52 -3.71 1.01
N PHE A 85 14.19 -3.64 -0.28
CA PHE A 85 15.16 -3.31 -1.33
C PHE A 85 15.72 -1.91 -1.17
N ILE A 86 14.88 -0.90 -0.91
CA ILE A 86 15.33 0.48 -0.69
C ILE A 86 16.23 0.57 0.55
N SER A 87 15.89 -0.11 1.65
CA SER A 87 16.72 -0.15 2.85
C SER A 87 18.10 -0.79 2.58
N MET A 88 18.13 -1.85 1.76
CA MET A 88 19.37 -2.54 1.39
C MET A 88 20.23 -1.68 0.45
N LEU A 89 19.61 -0.95 -0.47
CA LEU A 89 20.30 -0.01 -1.37
C LEU A 89 20.84 1.22 -0.63
N ILE A 90 20.09 1.77 0.33
CA ILE A 90 20.55 2.89 1.16
C ILE A 90 21.72 2.45 2.02
N ALA A 91 21.65 1.29 2.68
CA ALA A 91 22.76 0.74 3.46
C ALA A 91 24.00 0.51 2.59
N TRP A 92 23.83 -0.04 1.38
CA TRP A 92 24.92 -0.22 0.42
C TRP A 92 25.52 1.12 -0.04
N ALA A 93 24.69 2.12 -0.35
CA ALA A 93 25.15 3.45 -0.75
C ALA A 93 25.93 4.15 0.38
N ILE A 94 25.50 4.03 1.64
CA ILE A 94 26.21 4.58 2.79
C ILE A 94 27.58 3.92 2.96
N VAL A 95 27.66 2.59 2.84
CA VAL A 95 28.93 1.85 2.91
C VAL A 95 29.83 2.19 1.72
N PHE A 96 29.25 2.32 0.52
CA PHE A 96 29.96 2.64 -0.71
C PHE A 96 30.53 4.07 -0.69
N VAL A 97 29.73 5.06 -0.29
CA VAL A 97 30.17 6.46 -0.14
C VAL A 97 31.19 6.60 0.99
N GLY A 98 31.01 5.88 2.10
CA GLY A 98 31.98 5.86 3.20
C GLY A 98 33.35 5.31 2.78
N ALA A 99 33.39 4.27 1.96
CA ALA A 99 34.63 3.76 1.37
C ALA A 99 35.22 4.69 0.29
N TRP A 100 34.36 5.41 -0.45
CA TRP A 100 34.75 6.35 -1.50
C TRP A 100 35.38 7.64 -0.95
N ALA A 101 34.96 8.10 0.24
CA ALA A 101 35.50 9.30 0.87
C ALA A 101 36.94 9.15 1.40
N SER A 102 37.44 7.91 1.59
CA SER A 102 38.76 7.64 2.17
C SER A 102 39.89 7.51 1.12
N LYS A 103 39.55 7.35 -0.17
CA LYS A 103 40.53 7.21 -1.25
C LYS A 103 40.19 8.25 -2.31
N GLY A 104 41.03 9.28 -2.41
CA GLY A 104 40.86 10.37 -3.38
C GLY A 104 40.51 9.86 -4.78
N PHE A 105 39.58 10.56 -5.42
CA PHE A 105 38.99 10.22 -6.72
C PHE A 105 40.06 10.25 -7.82
N SER A 106 40.66 9.10 -8.13
CA SER A 106 41.42 8.87 -9.37
C SER A 106 40.58 8.04 -10.34
N ALA A 107 40.62 8.39 -11.63
CA ALA A 107 39.83 7.80 -12.72
C ALA A 107 40.15 6.32 -13.02
N ASP A 108 41.12 5.73 -12.33
CA ASP A 108 41.56 4.33 -12.51
C ASP A 108 40.56 3.29 -11.97
N PHE A 109 39.52 3.73 -11.24
CA PHE A 109 38.55 2.84 -10.61
C PHE A 109 37.65 2.10 -11.62
N PHE A 110 37.44 2.68 -12.81
CA PHE A 110 36.64 2.06 -13.88
C PHE A 110 37.38 0.93 -14.62
N ALA A 111 38.68 0.75 -14.40
CA ALA A 111 39.48 -0.29 -15.01
C ALA A 111 39.48 -1.62 -14.23
N MET A 112 38.79 -1.70 -13.08
CA MET A 112 38.78 -2.92 -12.27
C MET A 112 37.71 -3.92 -12.73
N PRO A 113 38.07 -5.20 -12.99
CA PRO A 113 37.15 -6.20 -13.56
C PRO A 113 35.96 -6.54 -12.66
N ARG A 114 35.98 -6.15 -11.37
CA ARG A 114 34.86 -6.30 -10.45
C ARG A 114 33.72 -5.32 -10.74
N PHE A 115 34.02 -4.12 -11.24
CA PHE A 115 33.01 -3.09 -11.52
C PHE A 115 32.17 -3.43 -12.74
N THR A 116 32.80 -3.98 -13.78
CA THR A 116 32.15 -4.46 -14.99
C THR A 116 31.17 -5.59 -14.68
N ILE A 117 31.53 -6.51 -13.77
CA ILE A 117 30.63 -7.59 -13.34
C ILE A 117 29.40 -7.03 -12.62
N VAL A 118 29.57 -6.06 -11.72
CA VAL A 118 28.44 -5.43 -11.01
C VAL A 118 27.51 -4.70 -11.99
N LEU A 119 28.08 -3.97 -12.95
CA LEU A 119 27.30 -3.30 -14.00
C LEU A 119 26.53 -4.30 -14.88
N VAL A 120 27.18 -5.39 -15.32
CA VAL A 120 26.55 -6.43 -16.13
C VAL A 120 25.43 -7.14 -15.36
N VAL A 121 25.63 -7.47 -14.08
CA VAL A 121 24.60 -8.11 -13.25
C VAL A 121 23.43 -7.16 -12.98
N SER A 122 23.70 -5.85 -12.81
CA SER A 122 22.65 -4.84 -12.60
C SER A 122 21.80 -4.60 -13.85
N VAL A 123 22.43 -4.52 -15.03
CA VAL A 123 21.72 -4.36 -16.31
C VAL A 123 20.98 -5.65 -16.69
N ALA A 124 21.58 -6.82 -16.49
CA ALA A 124 20.91 -8.11 -16.72
C ALA A 124 19.68 -8.29 -15.81
N GLY A 125 19.78 -7.87 -14.54
CA GLY A 125 18.65 -7.90 -13.60
C GLY A 125 17.47 -7.03 -14.08
N ALA A 126 17.73 -5.83 -14.61
CA ALA A 126 16.69 -4.95 -15.14
C ALA A 126 15.97 -5.55 -16.36
N ILE A 127 16.70 -6.24 -17.24
CA ILE A 127 16.14 -6.86 -18.47
C ILE A 127 15.33 -8.12 -18.16
N ILE A 128 15.74 -8.93 -17.18
CA ILE A 128 15.05 -10.18 -16.82
C ILE A 128 13.83 -9.91 -15.94
N ILE A 129 13.94 -8.97 -15.00
CA ILE A 129 12.87 -8.68 -14.03
C ILE A 129 11.82 -7.73 -14.61
N GLY A 130 12.22 -6.84 -15.53
CA GLY A 130 11.34 -5.83 -16.15
C GLY A 130 10.06 -6.43 -16.77
N PRO A 131 10.15 -7.46 -17.63
CA PRO A 131 8.98 -8.09 -18.25
C PRO A 131 8.07 -8.81 -17.26
N ALA A 132 8.62 -9.42 -16.21
CA ALA A 132 7.85 -10.11 -15.17
C ALA A 132 7.04 -9.13 -14.30
N ILE A 133 7.63 -7.99 -13.95
CA ILE A 133 6.94 -6.92 -13.20
C ILE A 133 5.88 -6.23 -14.06
N TYR A 134 6.19 -5.93 -15.33
CA TYR A 134 5.22 -5.34 -16.26
C TYR A 134 4.05 -6.29 -16.55
N GLY A 135 4.31 -7.59 -16.71
CA GLY A 135 3.29 -8.62 -16.89
C GLY A 135 2.35 -8.74 -15.67
N PHE A 136 2.90 -8.73 -14.46
CA PHE A 136 2.13 -8.77 -13.21
C PHE A 136 1.25 -7.52 -13.03
N LEU A 137 1.77 -6.33 -13.34
CA LEU A 137 1.00 -5.07 -13.32
C LEU A 137 -0.09 -5.00 -14.40
N TYR A 138 0.11 -5.64 -15.56
CA TYR A 138 -0.87 -5.62 -16.65
C TYR A 138 -2.02 -6.60 -16.44
N ILE A 139 -1.75 -7.77 -15.85
CA ILE A 139 -2.77 -8.79 -15.51
C ILE A 139 -3.72 -8.34 -14.40
N GLY A 140 -3.27 -7.49 -13.47
CA GLY A 140 -4.09 -7.00 -12.36
C GLY A 140 -5.26 -6.07 -12.72
N ARG A 141 -5.37 -5.59 -13.97
CA ARG A 141 -6.40 -4.60 -14.38
C ARG A 141 -7.68 -5.22 -14.96
N ARG A 142 -7.77 -6.54 -15.11
CA ARG A 142 -8.89 -7.17 -15.86
C ARG A 142 -10.07 -7.66 -15.01
N HIS A 143 -10.02 -7.51 -13.69
CA HIS A 143 -11.02 -8.11 -12.79
C HIS A 143 -12.08 -7.12 -12.25
N ASP A 144 -12.20 -5.94 -12.88
CA ASP A 144 -13.15 -4.88 -12.52
C ASP A 144 -14.05 -4.51 -13.71
N LYS A 145 -14.75 -5.52 -14.26
CA LYS A 145 -15.89 -5.38 -15.17
C LYS A 145 -16.96 -6.37 -14.79
#